data_AF-A0A8S0RM13-F1
#
_entry.id   AF-A0A8S0RM13-F1
#
_cell.length_a   1.000
_cell.length_b   1.000
_cell.length_c   1.000
_cell.angle_alpha   90.00
_cell.angle_beta   90.00
_cell.angle_gamma   90.00
#
_symmetry.space_group_name_H-M   'P 1'
#
loop_
_entity.id
_entity.type
_entity.pdbx_description
1 polymer ?
#
loop_
_entity_poly.entity_id
_entity_poly.type
_entity_poly.pdbx_seq_one_letter_code
_entity_poly.pdbx_strand_id
1 'polypeptide(L)'
;MNFASTQFVPSRRMGICEPMPQIGMWSDYKENNCLDTSTPAILEVDSRFDNQSEDTSNGIVELSNKYDQEVSKTNDKQLRRLAQNREAARKCRLRKKAYVQQLENSKLRLMQLELELERARQQGLYVGGGLDTGQLGYSRTTNPGIATFEMAYGHWVEQQNKKTADLRNALCSDITDLELSSFVDDGMNHYFDLFLMKETAAKADVFYLMSGMWETSAEHFLSWIGGFRPSELLKVMHTSLQNPDSDALLSFF
;
A
#
# COMPACT_ATOMS: atom_id res chain seq x y z
N MET A 1 -44.78 31.00 -23.77
CA MET A 1 -44.49 29.99 -22.74
C MET A 1 -43.03 30.13 -22.38
N ASN A 2 -42.76 30.50 -21.13
CA ASN A 2 -41.42 30.91 -20.67
C ASN A 2 -40.59 29.68 -20.29
N PHE A 3 -39.36 29.58 -20.80
CA PHE A 3 -38.37 28.62 -20.32
C PHE A 3 -37.66 29.22 -19.10
N ALA A 4 -37.72 28.52 -17.98
CA ALA A 4 -36.98 28.88 -16.77
C ALA A 4 -35.52 28.42 -16.90
N SER A 5 -34.60 29.37 -16.82
CA SER A 5 -33.16 29.16 -16.79
C SER A 5 -32.72 28.76 -15.38
N THR A 6 -32.23 27.53 -15.19
CA THR A 6 -31.67 27.07 -13.91
C THR A 6 -30.29 27.70 -13.70
N GLN A 7 -30.18 28.59 -12.72
CA GLN A 7 -28.90 29.16 -12.28
C GLN A 7 -28.11 28.12 -11.48
N PHE A 8 -26.85 27.91 -11.86
CA PHE A 8 -25.87 27.16 -11.10
C PHE A 8 -25.46 27.95 -9.85
N VAL A 9 -25.66 27.39 -8.66
CA VAL A 9 -25.14 27.90 -7.40
C VAL A 9 -23.82 27.17 -7.11
N PRO A 10 -22.67 27.85 -7.02
CA PRO A 10 -21.42 27.18 -6.68
C PRO A 10 -21.42 26.82 -5.19
N SER A 11 -21.32 25.53 -4.90
CA SER A 11 -21.21 25.02 -3.54
C SER A 11 -19.95 25.57 -2.87
N ARG A 12 -20.14 26.22 -1.71
CA ARG A 12 -19.08 26.79 -0.88
C ARG A 12 -18.15 25.68 -0.37
N ARG A 13 -16.88 25.78 -0.79
CA ARG A 13 -15.65 25.64 0.02
C ARG A 13 -15.66 24.47 1.03
N MET A 14 -15.44 23.25 0.52
CA MET A 14 -14.93 22.13 1.31
C MET A 14 -13.44 22.40 1.65
N GLY A 15 -13.03 22.05 2.87
CA GLY A 15 -11.72 22.36 3.44
C GLY A 15 -10.54 21.97 2.54
N ILE A 16 -9.55 22.84 2.53
CA ILE A 16 -8.28 22.71 1.82
C ILE A 16 -7.58 21.48 2.40
N CYS A 17 -7.51 20.38 1.65
CA CYS A 17 -6.46 19.39 1.88
C CYS A 17 -5.13 20.09 1.64
N GLU A 18 -4.26 20.16 2.65
CA GLU A 18 -2.87 20.55 2.42
C GLU A 18 -2.25 19.59 1.39
N PRO A 19 -1.65 20.10 0.30
CA PRO A 19 -0.91 19.26 -0.61
C PRO A 19 0.33 18.73 0.13
N MET A 20 0.49 17.40 0.14
CA MET A 20 1.71 16.76 0.62
C MET A 20 2.94 17.40 -0.06
N PRO A 21 4.01 17.74 0.68
CA PRO A 21 5.28 18.06 0.06
C PRO A 21 5.77 16.84 -0.73
N GLN A 22 5.71 16.94 -2.06
CA GLN A 22 6.38 16.03 -2.97
C GLN A 22 7.86 15.99 -2.56
N ILE A 23 8.29 14.88 -1.97
CA ILE A 23 9.70 14.61 -1.78
C ILE A 23 10.24 14.25 -3.16
N GLY A 24 10.90 15.21 -3.81
CA GLY A 24 11.70 15.00 -5.01
C GLY A 24 12.88 14.10 -4.67
N MET A 25 12.62 12.81 -4.48
CA MET A 25 13.61 11.76 -4.57
C MET A 25 13.78 11.51 -6.07
N TRP A 26 15.01 11.35 -6.55
CA TRP A 26 15.35 11.11 -7.96
C TRP A 26 15.49 12.36 -8.85
N SER A 27 16.50 13.19 -8.59
CA SER A 27 17.23 13.89 -9.66
C SER A 27 18.69 14.07 -9.25
N ASP A 28 19.59 13.73 -10.17
CA ASP A 28 21.05 13.93 -10.17
C ASP A 28 21.95 12.83 -9.56
N TYR A 29 22.01 11.68 -10.25
CA TYR A 29 23.21 10.83 -10.28
C TYR A 29 24.01 11.18 -11.52
N LYS A 30 25.04 12.01 -11.34
CA LYS A 30 26.10 12.17 -12.33
C LYS A 30 27.15 11.10 -12.04
N GLU A 31 27.15 10.10 -12.90
CA GLU A 31 28.18 9.08 -13.06
C GLU A 31 29.57 9.72 -13.15
N ASN A 32 30.50 9.27 -12.30
CA ASN A 32 31.93 9.42 -12.52
C ASN A 32 32.64 8.24 -11.84
N ASN A 33 33.14 7.33 -12.67
CA ASN A 33 34.05 6.25 -12.32
C ASN A 33 35.39 6.79 -11.80
N CYS A 34 35.86 6.25 -10.67
CA CYS A 34 37.25 5.81 -10.53
C CYS A 34 37.36 4.85 -9.34
N LEU A 35 37.71 3.61 -9.64
CA LEU A 35 38.16 2.60 -8.68
C LEU A 35 39.46 3.09 -8.00
N ASP A 36 39.62 2.81 -6.71
CA ASP A 36 40.76 2.05 -6.18
C ASP A 36 40.69 1.89 -4.65
N THR A 37 40.40 0.65 -4.25
CA THR A 37 41.16 -0.18 -3.29
C THR A 37 41.93 0.52 -2.16
N SER A 38 41.39 0.49 -0.93
CA SER A 38 42.00 -0.20 0.24
C SER A 38 41.37 0.19 1.59
N THR A 39 41.20 -0.83 2.41
CA THR A 39 40.70 -0.95 3.80
C THR A 39 41.35 -0.01 4.82
N PRO A 40 40.65 0.44 5.89
CA PRO A 40 41.30 0.91 7.11
C PRO A 40 41.16 -0.13 8.23
N ALA A 41 42.30 -0.61 8.74
CA ALA A 41 42.39 -1.30 10.02
C ALA A 41 42.47 -0.25 11.15
N ILE A 42 41.70 -0.51 12.20
CA ILE A 42 41.55 0.26 13.43
C ILE A 42 42.78 0.08 14.32
N LEU A 43 43.27 1.15 14.94
CA LEU A 43 44.07 1.09 16.16
C LEU A 43 43.77 2.32 17.04
N GLU A 44 43.16 2.05 18.20
CA GLU A 44 43.06 2.94 19.36
C GLU A 44 44.45 3.24 19.93
N VAL A 45 44.70 4.46 20.43
CA VAL A 45 45.44 4.68 21.68
C VAL A 45 44.92 5.94 22.38
N ASP A 46 44.89 5.78 23.69
CA ASP A 46 44.25 6.47 24.79
C ASP A 46 44.89 7.81 25.23
N SER A 47 44.21 8.37 26.22
CA SER A 47 44.19 9.67 26.89
C SER A 47 45.39 10.15 27.73
N ARG A 48 45.35 11.46 28.05
CA ARG A 48 45.72 12.17 29.32
C ARG A 48 46.97 13.09 29.44
N PHE A 49 46.66 14.34 29.84
CA PHE A 49 47.28 15.29 30.81
C PHE A 49 48.56 16.12 30.53
N ASP A 50 48.33 17.45 30.52
CA ASP A 50 48.95 18.60 31.24
C ASP A 50 50.48 18.84 31.43
N ASN A 51 50.84 20.12 31.23
CA ASN A 51 51.67 21.04 32.06
C ASN A 51 52.96 21.68 31.48
N GLN A 52 52.98 23.02 31.50
CA GLN A 52 54.09 24.01 31.70
C GLN A 52 55.28 23.97 30.69
N SER A 53 56.04 25.03 30.33
CA SER A 53 56.49 26.27 31.01
C SER A 53 57.08 27.29 30.01
N GLU A 54 57.07 28.57 30.41
CA GLU A 54 58.01 29.71 30.21
C GLU A 54 58.86 29.93 28.93
N ASP A 55 58.59 31.10 28.30
CA ASP A 55 59.46 32.27 28.02
C ASP A 55 60.90 32.10 27.49
N THR A 56 61.21 32.68 26.30
CA THR A 56 62.51 33.32 25.94
C THR A 56 62.45 34.05 24.57
N SER A 57 62.62 35.37 24.64
CA SER A 57 63.13 36.40 23.72
C SER A 57 63.28 36.20 22.19
N ASN A 58 62.72 37.19 21.47
CA ASN A 58 63.28 38.05 20.40
C ASN A 58 64.12 37.46 19.25
N GLY A 59 63.63 37.69 18.03
CA GLY A 59 64.46 37.70 16.82
C GLY A 59 63.63 37.82 15.54
N ILE A 60 63.41 39.05 15.07
CA ILE A 60 62.87 39.31 13.72
C ILE A 60 63.87 38.78 12.69
N VAL A 61 63.51 37.71 11.97
CA VAL A 61 63.90 37.49 10.57
C VAL A 61 62.69 36.92 9.84
N GLU A 62 62.06 37.81 9.08
CA GLU A 62 60.99 37.54 8.13
C GLU A 62 61.54 36.63 7.01
N LEU A 63 61.31 35.32 7.15
CA LEU A 63 61.48 34.36 6.07
C LEU A 63 60.08 33.86 5.68
N SER A 64 59.58 34.34 4.54
CA SER A 64 58.25 34.07 4.01
C SER A 64 57.99 32.57 3.80
N ASN A 65 57.34 31.93 4.77
CA ASN A 65 56.99 30.50 4.78
C ASN A 65 55.87 30.16 3.77
N LYS A 66 56.26 29.64 2.62
CA LYS A 66 55.32 29.07 1.62
C LYS A 66 54.61 27.80 2.13
N TYR A 67 55.20 27.09 3.11
CA TYR A 67 54.64 25.87 3.71
C TYR A 67 53.53 26.13 4.76
N ASP A 68 53.63 27.22 5.55
CA ASP A 68 52.59 27.60 6.52
C ASP A 68 51.28 28.01 5.85
N GLN A 69 51.36 28.55 4.63
CA GLN A 69 50.18 28.98 3.89
C GLN A 69 49.37 27.81 3.34
N GLU A 70 49.98 26.65 3.08
CA GLU A 70 49.25 25.46 2.62
C GLU A 70 48.64 24.66 3.78
N VAL A 71 49.35 24.54 4.91
CA VAL A 71 48.85 23.88 6.13
C VAL A 71 47.70 24.68 6.76
N SER A 72 47.78 26.01 6.77
CA SER A 72 46.66 26.87 7.20
C SER A 72 45.43 26.71 6.30
N LYS A 73 45.60 26.67 4.96
CA LYS A 73 44.50 26.45 4.01
C LYS A 73 43.82 25.08 4.15
N THR A 74 44.58 24.01 4.42
CA THR A 74 44.02 22.67 4.64
C THR A 74 43.28 22.58 5.97
N ASN A 75 43.82 23.20 7.03
CA ASN A 75 43.16 23.33 8.33
C ASN A 75 41.87 24.16 8.24
N ASP A 76 41.86 25.27 7.50
CA ASP A 76 40.66 26.08 7.24
C ASP A 76 39.58 25.30 6.47
N LYS A 77 39.99 24.43 5.56
CA LYS A 77 39.07 23.52 4.85
C LYS A 77 38.51 22.45 5.79
N GLN A 78 39.31 21.90 6.69
CA GLN A 78 38.87 20.94 7.71
C GLN A 78 37.89 21.59 8.70
N LEU A 79 38.18 22.79 9.19
CA LEU A 79 37.28 23.54 10.08
C LEU A 79 35.93 23.83 9.43
N ARG A 80 35.92 24.22 8.15
CA ARG A 80 34.67 24.42 7.38
C ARG A 80 33.87 23.13 7.23
N ARG A 81 34.51 22.00 6.93
CA ARG A 81 33.84 20.69 6.84
C ARG A 81 33.24 20.26 8.17
N LEU A 82 33.95 20.47 9.27
CA LEU A 82 33.44 20.17 10.61
C LEU A 82 32.24 21.05 10.98
N ALA A 83 32.27 22.34 10.66
CA ALA A 83 31.13 23.23 10.87
C ALA A 83 29.91 22.78 10.06
N GLN A 84 30.09 22.44 8.77
CA GLN A 84 29.04 21.90 7.92
C GLN A 84 28.49 20.57 8.44
N ASN A 85 29.34 19.66 8.90
CA ASN A 85 28.92 18.38 9.48
C ASN A 85 28.13 18.60 10.78
N ARG A 86 28.55 19.53 11.64
CA ARG A 86 27.80 19.93 12.85
C ARG A 86 26.40 20.44 12.49
N GLU A 87 26.29 21.32 11.50
CA GLU A 87 24.99 21.81 11.03
C GLU A 87 24.14 20.72 10.38
N ALA A 88 24.75 19.87 9.56
CA ALA A 88 24.06 18.73 8.94
C ALA A 88 23.54 17.74 10.01
N ALA A 89 24.32 17.46 11.05
CA ALA A 89 23.93 16.62 12.17
C ALA A 89 22.77 17.24 12.96
N ARG A 90 22.80 18.55 13.22
CA ARG A 90 21.67 19.27 13.85
C ARG A 90 20.40 19.16 13.02
N LYS A 91 20.47 19.42 11.72
CA LYS A 91 19.33 19.33 10.80
C LYS A 91 18.79 17.90 10.71
N CYS A 92 19.67 16.91 10.65
CA CYS A 92 19.29 15.48 10.67
C CYS A 92 18.55 15.13 11.97
N ARG A 93 19.12 15.47 13.13
CA ARG A 93 18.50 15.24 14.43
C ARG A 93 17.14 15.92 14.55
N LEU A 94 17.01 17.15 14.06
CA LEU A 94 15.75 17.89 14.10
C LEU A 94 14.67 17.22 13.23
N ARG A 95 15.02 16.81 12.01
CA ARG A 95 14.09 16.06 11.13
C ARG A 95 13.67 14.74 11.74
N LYS A 96 14.61 13.98 12.29
CA LYS A 96 14.30 12.71 12.97
C LYS A 96 13.37 12.95 14.16
N LYS A 97 13.62 13.98 14.96
CA LYS A 97 12.77 14.35 16.10
C LYS A 97 11.34 14.70 15.65
N ALA A 98 11.19 15.51 14.60
CA ALA A 98 9.88 15.87 14.06
C ALA A 98 9.13 14.64 13.50
N TYR A 99 9.83 13.75 12.79
CA TYR A 99 9.24 12.51 12.28
C TYR A 99 8.78 11.57 13.39
N VAL A 100 9.60 11.38 14.44
CA VAL A 100 9.22 10.56 15.60
C VAL A 100 7.99 11.15 16.30
N GLN A 101 7.94 12.47 16.48
CA GLN A 101 6.77 13.14 17.06
C GLN A 101 5.51 12.95 16.20
N GLN A 102 5.65 12.99 14.88
CA GLN A 102 4.54 12.70 13.96
C GLN A 102 4.07 11.25 14.10
N LEU A 103 4.99 10.29 14.24
CA LEU A 103 4.65 8.88 14.45
C LEU A 103 3.92 8.67 15.77
N GLU A 104 4.39 9.29 16.86
CA GLU A 104 3.73 9.24 18.17
C GLU A 104 2.31 9.81 18.10
N ASN A 105 2.13 10.93 17.39
CA ASN A 105 0.81 11.51 17.15
C ASN A 105 -0.09 10.56 16.34
N SER A 106 0.42 10.00 15.24
CA SER A 106 -0.36 9.04 14.43
C SER A 106 -0.76 7.80 15.23
N LYS A 107 0.11 7.33 16.13
CA LYS A 107 -0.17 6.18 17.02
C LYS A 107 -1.32 6.49 17.98
N LEU A 108 -1.33 7.68 18.60
CA LEU A 108 -2.42 8.10 19.48
C LEU A 108 -3.73 8.24 18.70
N ARG A 109 -3.68 8.80 17.49
CA ARG A 109 -4.86 8.94 16.63
C ARG A 109 -5.44 7.58 16.21
N LEU A 110 -4.58 6.60 15.88
CA LEU A 110 -5.01 5.23 15.59
C LEU A 110 -5.70 4.61 16.79
N MET A 111 -5.10 4.70 17.98
CA MET A 111 -5.70 4.19 19.22
C MET A 111 -7.06 4.83 19.51
N GLN A 112 -7.22 6.14 19.25
CA GLN A 112 -8.51 6.82 19.38
C GLN A 112 -9.54 6.26 18.39
N LEU A 113 -9.17 6.10 17.12
CA LEU A 113 -10.07 5.56 16.09
C LEU A 113 -10.46 4.12 16.39
N GLU A 114 -9.54 3.29 16.87
CA GLU A 114 -9.82 1.92 17.32
C GLU A 114 -10.84 1.89 18.47
N LEU A 115 -10.69 2.78 19.46
CA LEU A 115 -11.65 2.91 20.56
C LEU A 115 -13.02 3.39 20.08
N GLU A 116 -13.07 4.36 19.17
CA GLU A 116 -14.32 4.85 18.58
C GLU A 116 -15.01 3.76 17.76
N LEU A 117 -14.25 2.96 17.01
CA LEU A 117 -14.77 1.82 16.25
C LEU A 117 -15.35 0.76 17.19
N GLU A 118 -14.63 0.39 18.24
CA GLU A 118 -15.12 -0.61 19.22
C GLU A 118 -16.38 -0.11 19.94
N ARG A 119 -16.44 1.18 20.29
CA ARG A 119 -17.64 1.80 20.85
C ARG A 119 -18.82 1.76 19.87
N ALA A 120 -18.59 2.10 18.59
CA ALA A 120 -19.62 2.05 17.56
C ALA A 120 -20.13 0.61 17.34
N ARG A 121 -19.23 -0.38 17.42
CA ARG A 121 -19.57 -1.80 17.35
C ARG A 121 -20.44 -2.23 18.54
N GLN A 122 -20.09 -1.82 19.76
CA GLN A 122 -20.91 -2.09 20.95
C GLN A 122 -22.27 -1.39 20.92
N GLN A 123 -22.34 -0.16 20.39
CA GLN A 123 -23.60 0.55 20.17
C GLN A 123 -24.47 -0.13 19.11
N GLY A 124 -23.88 -0.65 18.04
CA GLY A 124 -24.57 -1.47 17.04
C GLY A 124 -25.14 -2.78 17.63
N LEU A 125 -24.42 -3.39 18.58
CA LEU A 125 -24.86 -4.60 19.28
C LEU A 125 -26.03 -4.36 20.26
N TYR A 126 -26.14 -3.15 20.83
CA TYR A 126 -27.24 -2.79 21.74
C TYR A 126 -28.53 -2.37 21.01
N VAL A 127 -28.47 -2.02 19.72
CA VAL A 127 -29.63 -1.63 18.90
C VAL A 127 -30.11 -2.76 17.99
N GLY A 128 -29.26 -3.74 17.68
CA GLY A 128 -29.61 -4.94 16.91
C GLY A 128 -29.43 -6.21 17.74
N GLY A 129 -30.46 -6.62 18.46
CA GLY A 129 -30.48 -7.93 19.09
C GLY A 129 -30.60 -9.04 18.04
N GLY A 130 -29.63 -9.96 18.02
CA GLY A 130 -29.77 -11.29 17.45
C GLY A 130 -28.82 -11.65 16.30
N LEU A 131 -28.03 -12.70 16.57
CA LEU A 131 -27.32 -13.59 15.64
C LEU A 131 -25.91 -13.18 15.16
N ASP A 132 -24.94 -13.68 15.93
CA ASP A 132 -23.78 -14.49 15.53
C ASP A 132 -22.83 -14.05 14.40
N THR A 133 -21.55 -13.99 14.81
CA THR A 133 -20.37 -14.34 14.02
C THR A 133 -19.94 -13.37 12.90
N GLY A 134 -19.09 -12.43 13.29
CA GLY A 134 -17.73 -12.47 12.75
C GLY A 134 -17.37 -11.70 11.46
N GLN A 135 -18.10 -10.68 10.98
CA GLN A 135 -17.56 -9.88 9.87
C GLN A 135 -18.23 -8.51 9.66
N LEU A 136 -18.41 -7.70 10.70
CA LEU A 136 -19.06 -6.39 10.55
C LEU A 136 -18.07 -5.23 10.66
N GLY A 137 -17.26 -5.04 9.62
CA GLY A 137 -16.51 -3.82 9.38
C GLY A 137 -17.25 -2.93 8.39
N TYR A 138 -17.86 -1.85 8.89
CA TYR A 138 -18.42 -0.74 8.09
C TYR A 138 -19.62 -1.06 7.18
N SER A 139 -20.79 -1.33 7.77
CA SER A 139 -22.07 -1.09 7.06
C SER A 139 -22.34 0.42 7.03
N ARG A 140 -21.71 1.12 6.09
CA ARG A 140 -22.12 2.45 5.64
C ARG A 140 -23.10 2.22 4.50
N THR A 141 -24.41 2.32 4.79
CA THR A 141 -25.49 2.37 3.79
C THR A 141 -25.24 1.46 2.58
N THR A 142 -24.99 0.17 2.82
CA THR A 142 -24.75 -0.78 1.73
C THR A 142 -26.07 -0.99 1.00
N ASN A 143 -26.04 -0.86 -0.33
CA ASN A 143 -27.16 -1.24 -1.19
C ASN A 143 -27.65 -2.63 -0.74
N PRO A 144 -28.96 -2.84 -0.52
CA PRO A 144 -29.47 -4.12 -0.01
C PRO A 144 -29.02 -5.33 -0.86
N GLY A 145 -28.87 -5.17 -2.18
CA GLY A 145 -28.33 -6.22 -3.05
C GLY A 145 -26.88 -6.59 -2.74
N ILE A 146 -26.07 -5.61 -2.32
CA ILE A 146 -24.67 -5.83 -1.95
C ILE A 146 -24.56 -6.52 -0.59
N ALA A 147 -25.39 -6.14 0.39
CA ALA A 147 -25.42 -6.83 1.68
C ALA A 147 -25.84 -8.31 1.54
N THR A 148 -26.83 -8.60 0.68
CA THR A 148 -27.23 -9.98 0.37
C THR A 148 -26.10 -10.76 -0.32
N PHE A 149 -25.40 -10.12 -1.25
CA PHE A 149 -24.25 -10.72 -1.92
C PHE A 149 -23.10 -11.03 -0.96
N GLU A 150 -22.71 -10.10 -0.07
CA GLU A 150 -21.64 -10.32 0.93
C GLU A 150 -21.95 -11.54 1.80
N MET A 151 -23.19 -11.65 2.29
CA MET A 151 -23.63 -12.79 3.10
C MET A 151 -23.59 -14.10 2.30
N ALA A 152 -24.12 -14.10 1.08
CA ALA A 152 -24.18 -15.30 0.24
C ALA A 152 -22.78 -15.76 -0.20
N TYR A 153 -21.88 -14.82 -0.51
CA TYR A 153 -20.50 -15.09 -0.87
C TYR A 153 -19.72 -15.70 0.30
N GLY A 154 -19.91 -15.19 1.52
CA GLY A 154 -19.30 -15.79 2.73
C GLY A 154 -19.66 -17.27 2.88
N HIS A 155 -20.95 -17.60 2.80
CA HIS A 155 -21.43 -18.99 2.82
C HIS A 155 -20.88 -19.81 1.64
N TRP A 156 -20.81 -19.23 0.45
CA TRP A 156 -20.25 -19.89 -0.73
C TRP A 156 -18.78 -20.29 -0.55
N VAL A 157 -17.97 -19.42 0.06
CA VAL A 157 -16.55 -19.69 0.37
C VAL A 157 -16.42 -20.84 1.38
N GLU A 158 -17.25 -20.86 2.42
CA GLU A 158 -17.28 -21.97 3.38
C GLU A 158 -17.62 -23.30 2.69
N GLN A 159 -18.64 -23.30 1.84
CA GLN A 159 -19.06 -24.48 1.09
C GLN A 159 -18.00 -24.92 0.07
N GLN A 160 -17.27 -23.97 -0.54
CA GLN A 160 -16.14 -24.26 -1.43
C GLN A 160 -14.99 -24.94 -0.67
N ASN A 161 -14.65 -24.45 0.52
CA ASN A 161 -13.63 -25.08 1.36
C ASN A 161 -14.02 -26.51 1.75
N LYS A 162 -15.29 -26.72 2.11
CA LYS A 162 -15.82 -28.05 2.41
C LYS A 162 -15.75 -28.99 1.20
N LYS A 163 -16.31 -28.59 0.04
CA LYS A 163 -16.26 -29.39 -1.20
C LYS A 163 -14.82 -29.73 -1.61
N THR A 164 -13.91 -28.77 -1.46
CA THR A 164 -12.48 -29.00 -1.75
C THR A 164 -11.86 -30.01 -0.79
N ALA A 165 -12.19 -29.95 0.50
CA ALA A 165 -11.73 -30.94 1.47
C ALA A 165 -12.31 -32.34 1.19
N ASP A 166 -13.60 -32.42 0.88
CA ASP A 166 -14.29 -33.67 0.54
C ASP A 166 -13.67 -34.30 -0.72
N LEU A 167 -13.42 -33.52 -1.77
CA LEU A 167 -12.74 -34.00 -2.99
C LEU A 167 -11.32 -34.49 -2.70
N ARG A 168 -10.54 -33.78 -1.87
CA ARG A 168 -9.19 -34.24 -1.48
C ARG A 168 -9.25 -35.56 -0.72
N ASN A 169 -10.20 -35.69 0.21
CA ASN A 169 -10.38 -36.92 0.97
C ASN A 169 -10.80 -38.08 0.05
N ALA A 170 -11.72 -37.82 -0.88
CA ALA A 170 -12.16 -38.77 -1.88
C ALA A 170 -10.99 -39.24 -2.75
N LEU A 171 -10.15 -38.32 -3.26
CA LEU A 171 -8.94 -38.66 -4.02
C LEU A 171 -7.90 -39.47 -3.24
N CYS A 172 -7.87 -39.34 -1.91
CA CYS A 172 -7.02 -40.15 -1.04
C CYS A 172 -7.60 -41.55 -0.74
N SER A 173 -8.85 -41.80 -1.14
CA SER A 173 -9.50 -43.12 -1.04
C SER A 173 -9.65 -43.75 -2.43
N ASP A 174 -9.84 -45.07 -2.48
CA ASP A 174 -10.12 -45.77 -3.74
C ASP A 174 -11.57 -45.50 -4.18
N ILE A 175 -11.80 -44.37 -4.87
CA ILE A 175 -13.12 -44.00 -5.40
C ILE A 175 -13.31 -44.48 -6.83
N THR A 176 -14.58 -44.63 -7.23
CA THR A 176 -14.92 -44.96 -8.60
C THR A 176 -14.98 -43.71 -9.49
N ASP A 177 -14.72 -43.87 -10.79
CA ASP A 177 -14.81 -42.77 -11.76
C ASP A 177 -16.20 -42.11 -11.80
N LEU A 178 -17.26 -42.88 -11.53
CA LEU A 178 -18.63 -42.38 -11.45
C LEU A 178 -18.81 -41.39 -10.28
N GLU A 179 -18.26 -41.73 -9.12
CA GLU A 179 -18.28 -40.85 -7.94
C GLU A 179 -17.40 -39.61 -8.18
N LEU A 180 -16.24 -39.78 -8.82
CA LEU A 180 -15.38 -38.66 -9.19
C LEU A 180 -16.11 -37.67 -10.13
N SER A 181 -16.81 -38.19 -11.15
CA SER A 181 -17.62 -37.36 -12.05
C SER A 181 -18.66 -36.56 -11.27
N SER A 182 -19.32 -37.17 -10.28
CA SER A 182 -20.31 -36.47 -9.47
C SER A 182 -19.70 -35.30 -8.67
N PHE A 183 -18.48 -35.44 -8.12
CA PHE A 183 -17.79 -34.34 -7.46
C PHE A 183 -17.41 -33.21 -8.41
N VAL A 184 -17.04 -33.55 -9.66
CA VAL A 184 -16.75 -32.56 -10.70
C VAL A 184 -18.02 -31.79 -11.07
N ASP A 185 -19.12 -32.48 -11.33
CA ASP A 185 -20.42 -31.87 -11.65
C ASP A 185 -20.90 -30.98 -10.50
N ASP A 186 -20.78 -31.44 -9.26
CA ASP A 186 -21.08 -30.69 -8.04
C ASP A 186 -20.18 -29.46 -7.84
N GLY A 187 -18.93 -29.53 -8.31
CA GLY A 187 -18.00 -28.42 -8.32
C GLY A 187 -18.36 -27.39 -9.38
N MET A 188 -18.71 -27.84 -10.60
CA MET A 188 -19.16 -26.98 -11.69
C MET A 188 -20.43 -26.22 -11.31
N ASN A 189 -21.43 -26.92 -10.76
CA ASN A 189 -22.67 -26.31 -10.25
C ASN A 189 -22.39 -25.25 -9.18
N HIS A 190 -21.45 -25.52 -8.26
CA HIS A 190 -21.04 -24.55 -7.24
C HIS A 190 -20.47 -23.27 -7.84
N TYR A 191 -19.68 -23.35 -8.92
CA TYR A 191 -19.20 -22.14 -9.63
C TYR A 191 -20.30 -21.45 -10.42
N PHE A 192 -21.26 -22.16 -11.02
CA PHE A 192 -22.42 -21.53 -11.65
C PHE A 192 -23.20 -20.65 -10.67
N ASP A 193 -23.42 -21.13 -9.44
CA ASP A 193 -24.06 -20.34 -8.38
C ASP A 193 -23.27 -19.07 -8.06
N LEU A 194 -21.92 -19.13 -8.05
CA LEU A 194 -21.09 -17.95 -7.86
C LEU A 194 -21.33 -16.90 -8.95
N PHE A 195 -21.39 -17.31 -10.21
CA PHE A 195 -21.61 -16.38 -11.32
C PHE A 195 -23.00 -15.75 -11.27
N LEU A 196 -24.04 -16.51 -10.88
CA LEU A 196 -25.39 -15.97 -10.69
C LEU A 196 -25.45 -14.93 -9.56
N MET A 197 -24.77 -15.20 -8.45
CA MET A 197 -24.65 -14.24 -7.35
C MET A 197 -23.90 -12.98 -7.79
N LYS A 198 -22.80 -13.13 -8.53
CA LYS A 198 -22.03 -12.00 -9.09
C LYS A 198 -22.84 -11.20 -10.10
N GLU A 199 -23.63 -11.84 -10.95
CA GLU A 199 -24.53 -11.16 -11.89
C GLU A 199 -25.55 -10.30 -11.13
N THR A 200 -26.14 -10.84 -10.07
CA THR A 200 -27.10 -10.12 -9.22
C THR A 200 -26.44 -8.94 -8.52
N ALA A 201 -25.21 -9.10 -8.03
CA ALA A 201 -24.42 -8.02 -7.45
C ALA A 201 -24.04 -6.96 -8.49
N ALA A 202 -23.68 -7.34 -9.71
CA ALA A 202 -23.36 -6.41 -10.80
C ALA A 202 -24.55 -5.51 -11.14
N LYS A 203 -25.77 -6.09 -11.17
CA LYS A 203 -27.02 -5.36 -11.39
C LYS A 203 -27.30 -4.34 -10.28
N ALA A 204 -26.85 -4.60 -9.06
CA ALA A 204 -26.99 -3.71 -7.92
C ALA A 204 -25.91 -2.62 -7.89
N ASP A 205 -24.64 -3.01 -8.03
CA ASP A 205 -23.47 -2.11 -8.08
C ASP A 205 -22.27 -2.83 -8.73
N VAL A 206 -21.99 -2.48 -9.99
CA VAL A 206 -20.84 -3.01 -10.74
C VAL A 206 -19.49 -2.56 -10.18
N PHE A 207 -19.40 -1.38 -9.55
CA PHE A 207 -18.14 -0.90 -8.97
C PHE A 207 -17.80 -1.67 -7.71
N TYR A 208 -18.80 -1.98 -6.89
CA TYR A 208 -18.63 -2.88 -5.76
C TYR A 208 -18.22 -4.29 -6.23
N LEU A 209 -18.81 -4.80 -7.31
CA LEU A 209 -18.37 -6.11 -7.82
C LEU A 209 -16.90 -6.09 -8.28
N MET A 210 -16.43 -5.01 -8.90
CA MET A 210 -15.06 -4.93 -9.42
C MET A 210 -13.99 -4.55 -8.37
N SER A 211 -14.35 -3.87 -7.29
CA SER A 211 -13.39 -3.30 -6.33
C SER A 211 -13.90 -3.27 -4.89
N GLY A 212 -14.91 -4.08 -4.59
CA GLY A 212 -15.53 -4.19 -3.27
C GLY A 212 -14.72 -5.07 -2.31
N MET A 213 -15.16 -5.08 -1.06
CA MET A 213 -14.45 -5.78 0.03
C MET A 213 -14.64 -7.31 0.01
N TRP A 214 -15.45 -7.83 -0.92
CA TRP A 214 -15.68 -9.25 -1.08
C TRP A 214 -14.47 -9.99 -1.65
N GLU A 215 -13.61 -9.29 -2.40
CA GLU A 215 -12.38 -9.85 -2.96
C GLU A 215 -11.21 -9.63 -1.97
N THR A 216 -10.39 -10.67 -1.79
CA THR A 216 -9.18 -10.54 -0.97
C THR A 216 -8.11 -9.71 -1.67
N SER A 217 -7.23 -9.06 -0.90
CA SER A 217 -6.12 -8.29 -1.48
C SER A 217 -5.22 -9.13 -2.42
N ALA A 218 -5.14 -10.44 -2.18
CA ALA A 218 -4.36 -11.37 -3.01
C ALA A 218 -5.06 -11.67 -4.35
N GLU A 219 -6.37 -11.93 -4.32
CA GLU A 219 -7.18 -12.13 -5.52
C GLU A 219 -7.14 -10.89 -6.41
N HIS A 220 -7.37 -9.71 -5.82
CA HIS A 220 -7.31 -8.45 -6.55
C HIS A 220 -5.93 -8.22 -7.17
N PHE A 221 -4.84 -8.56 -6.46
CA PHE A 221 -3.48 -8.46 -7.00
C PHE A 221 -3.21 -9.47 -8.12
N LEU A 222 -3.86 -10.63 -8.16
CA LEU A 222 -3.65 -11.64 -9.21
C LEU A 222 -4.63 -11.53 -10.38
N SER A 223 -5.66 -10.69 -10.24
CA SER A 223 -6.68 -10.43 -11.26
C SER A 223 -6.08 -10.02 -12.62
N TRP A 224 -4.95 -9.30 -12.66
CA TRP A 224 -4.34 -8.88 -13.92
C TRP A 224 -3.61 -10.01 -14.67
N ILE A 225 -3.22 -11.09 -13.99
CA ILE A 225 -2.49 -12.21 -14.59
C ILE A 225 -3.48 -13.17 -15.27
N GLY A 226 -4.53 -13.55 -14.53
CA GLY A 226 -5.49 -14.58 -14.93
C GLY A 226 -6.95 -14.15 -14.98
N GLY A 227 -7.25 -12.88 -14.73
CA GLY A 227 -8.62 -12.35 -14.73
C GLY A 227 -9.10 -11.91 -16.11
N PHE A 228 -10.26 -11.28 -16.10
CA PHE A 228 -10.94 -10.80 -17.30
C PHE A 228 -10.03 -9.88 -18.12
N ARG A 229 -9.78 -10.24 -19.39
CA ARG A 229 -9.02 -9.42 -20.35
C ARG A 229 -10.01 -8.72 -21.28
N PRO A 230 -10.23 -7.40 -21.12
CA PRO A 230 -11.17 -6.66 -21.97
C PRO A 230 -10.88 -6.82 -23.46
N SER A 231 -9.59 -7.01 -23.82
CA SER A 231 -9.16 -7.27 -25.19
C SER A 231 -9.74 -8.55 -25.79
N GLU A 232 -9.96 -9.62 -25.00
CA GLU A 232 -10.56 -10.86 -25.50
C GLU A 232 -12.06 -10.68 -25.75
N LEU A 233 -12.76 -9.94 -24.89
CA LEU A 233 -14.17 -9.62 -25.11
C LEU A 233 -14.35 -8.80 -26.40
N LEU A 234 -13.46 -7.86 -26.68
CA LEU A 234 -13.50 -7.09 -27.92
C LEU A 234 -13.32 -7.96 -29.17
N LYS A 235 -12.52 -9.04 -29.10
CA LYS A 235 -12.38 -9.98 -30.23
C LYS A 235 -13.68 -10.72 -30.49
N VAL A 236 -14.37 -11.18 -29.44
CA VAL A 236 -15.65 -11.90 -29.55
C VAL A 236 -16.77 -10.98 -30.04
N MET A 237 -16.82 -9.75 -29.54
CA MET A 237 -17.76 -8.75 -30.04
C MET A 237 -17.49 -8.42 -31.51
N HIS A 238 -16.22 -8.23 -31.88
CA HIS A 238 -15.84 -7.99 -33.27
C HIS A 238 -16.29 -9.14 -34.19
N THR A 239 -16.09 -10.40 -33.78
CA THR A 239 -16.56 -11.55 -34.57
C THR A 239 -18.08 -11.62 -34.68
N SER A 240 -18.80 -11.28 -33.61
CA SER A 240 -20.27 -11.28 -33.60
C SER A 240 -20.87 -10.14 -34.44
N LEU A 241 -20.20 -8.98 -34.49
CA LEU A 241 -20.59 -7.89 -35.40
C LEU A 241 -20.27 -8.20 -36.87
N GLN A 242 -19.22 -8.97 -37.14
CA GLN A 242 -18.82 -9.35 -38.50
C GLN A 242 -19.69 -10.48 -39.07
N ASN A 243 -20.23 -11.35 -38.21
CA ASN A 243 -21.12 -12.46 -38.59
C ASN A 243 -22.31 -12.55 -37.61
N PRO A 244 -23.44 -11.88 -37.91
CA PRO A 244 -24.60 -11.82 -37.01
C PRO A 244 -25.35 -13.15 -36.85
N ASP A 245 -25.04 -14.17 -37.65
CA ASP A 245 -25.68 -15.49 -37.62
C ASP A 245 -24.92 -16.54 -36.78
N SER A 246 -23.84 -16.14 -36.10
CA SER A 246 -23.06 -17.06 -35.25
C SER A 246 -23.47 -16.92 -33.79
N ASP A 247 -23.95 -18.02 -33.19
CA ASP A 247 -24.25 -18.20 -31.75
C ASP A 247 -23.01 -18.09 -30.83
N ALA A 248 -21.98 -17.32 -31.22
CA ALA A 248 -20.70 -17.18 -30.53
C ALA A 248 -20.82 -16.57 -29.13
N LEU A 249 -21.93 -15.91 -28.81
CA LEU A 249 -22.16 -15.33 -27.48
C LEU A 249 -22.52 -16.39 -26.42
N LEU A 250 -23.02 -17.56 -26.81
CA LEU A 250 -23.34 -18.65 -25.88
C LEU A 250 -22.13 -19.51 -25.52
N SER A 251 -21.02 -19.42 -26.25
CA SER A 251 -19.80 -20.18 -25.98
C SER A 251 -18.80 -19.48 -25.05
N PHE A 252 -19.12 -18.28 -24.57
CA PHE A 252 -18.18 -17.44 -23.79
C PHE A 252 -18.52 -17.32 -22.30
N PHE A 253 -19.61 -17.93 -21.84
CA PHE A 253 -20.02 -18.06 -20.45
C PHE A 253 -20.24 -19.54 -20.12
#